data_AF-A0A6M3XVU8-F1
#
_entry.id   AF-A0A6M3XVU8-F1
#
_cell.length_a   1.000
_cell.length_b   1.000
_cell.length_c   1.000
_cell.angle_alpha   90.00
_cell.angle_beta   90.00
_cell.angle_gamma   90.00
#
_symmetry.space_group_name_H-M   'P 1'
#
loop_
_entity.id
_entity.type
_entity.pdbx_description
1 polymer ?
#
loop_
_entity_poly.entity_id
_entity_poly.type
_entity_poly.pdbx_seq_one_letter_code
_entity_poly.pdbx_strand_id
1 'polypeptide(L)'
;MNKKNFTLMIKTFSEVYEKTLNPYVIETYFELFQEIPDSQVAAITRSCLRKCKYFPRPADVFEQLSETPERYIPKPQHKFTPDEIEKNIAEAKKLKDIFNNKFNMSETVEGR
;
A
#
# COMPACT_ATOMS: atom_id res chain seq x y z
N MET A 1 14.18 -3.14 11.24
CA MET A 1 13.68 -3.24 9.85
C MET A 1 14.80 -2.89 8.89
N ASN A 2 14.96 -3.62 7.79
CA ASN A 2 15.94 -3.25 6.77
C ASN A 2 15.46 -2.07 5.89
N LYS A 3 16.40 -1.40 5.23
CA LYS A 3 16.12 -0.21 4.40
C LYS A 3 15.11 -0.47 3.28
N LYS A 4 15.15 -1.65 2.65
CA LYS A 4 14.24 -2.01 1.55
C LYS A 4 12.79 -2.06 2.04
N ASN A 5 12.54 -2.74 3.15
CA ASN A 5 11.23 -2.87 3.77
C ASN A 5 10.71 -1.52 4.28
N PHE A 6 11.59 -0.72 4.87
CA PHE A 6 11.26 0.64 5.28
C PHE A 6 10.83 1.51 4.11
N THR A 7 11.62 1.56 3.03
CA THR A 7 11.30 2.34 1.84
C THR A 7 9.96 1.91 1.25
N LEU A 8 9.69 0.60 1.19
CA LEU A 8 8.41 0.10 0.70
C LEU A 8 7.25 0.57 1.59
N MET A 9 7.39 0.45 2.92
CA MET A 9 6.36 0.88 3.87
C MET A 9 6.06 2.39 3.76
N ILE A 10 7.09 3.24 3.74
CA ILE A 10 6.93 4.69 3.62
C ILE A 10 6.34 5.06 2.27
N LYS A 11 6.74 4.39 1.18
CA LYS A 11 6.15 4.60 -0.14
C LYS A 11 4.67 4.27 -0.15
N THR A 12 4.27 3.12 0.42
CA THR A 12 2.86 2.73 0.53
C THR A 12 2.05 3.75 1.34
N PHE A 13 2.56 4.22 2.48
CA PHE A 13 1.88 5.26 3.23
C PHE A 13 1.78 6.57 2.42
N SER A 14 2.85 6.96 1.75
CA SER A 14 2.86 8.19 0.94
C SER A 14 1.83 8.17 -0.17
N GLU A 15 1.67 7.03 -0.83
CA GLU A 15 0.68 6.83 -1.89
C GLU A 15 -0.76 6.85 -1.36
N VAL A 16 -1.04 6.16 -0.25
CA VAL A 16 -2.41 6.07 0.29
C VAL A 16 -2.88 7.39 0.90
N TYR A 17 -1.99 8.12 1.58
CA TYR A 17 -2.34 9.37 2.24
C TYR A 17 -2.05 10.61 1.39
N GLU A 18 -1.59 10.42 0.15
CA GLU A 18 -1.21 11.48 -0.79
C GLU A 18 -0.29 12.53 -0.16
N LYS A 19 0.69 12.06 0.62
CA LYS A 19 1.61 12.89 1.40
C LYS A 19 3.03 12.40 1.29
N THR A 20 3.98 13.33 1.22
CA THR A 20 5.40 13.02 1.28
C THR A 20 5.98 13.55 2.59
N LEU A 21 6.94 12.81 3.14
CA LEU A 21 7.71 13.24 4.31
C LEU A 21 8.94 14.01 3.87
N ASN A 22 9.35 14.99 4.68
CA ASN A 22 10.63 15.66 4.53
C ASN A 22 11.77 14.63 4.68
N PRO A 23 12.86 14.69 3.88
CA PRO A 23 13.99 13.75 3.98
C PRO A 23 14.54 13.56 5.39
N TYR A 24 14.69 14.62 6.18
CA TYR A 24 15.18 14.52 7.57
C TYR A 24 14.21 13.73 8.48
N VAL A 25 12.91 13.86 8.23
CA VAL A 25 11.88 13.09 8.94
C VAL A 25 11.91 11.63 8.52
N ILE A 26 12.17 11.35 7.23
CA ILE A 26 12.33 9.97 6.74
C ILE A 26 13.52 9.30 7.42
N GLU A 27 14.65 9.98 7.57
CA GLU A 27 15.83 9.46 8.27
C GLU A 27 15.50 9.16 9.75
N THR A 28 14.85 10.10 10.44
CA THR A 28 14.40 9.90 11.82
C THR A 28 13.46 8.69 11.95
N TYR A 29 12.52 8.53 11.01
CA TYR A 29 11.61 7.37 11.01
C TYR A 29 12.36 6.07 10.77
N PHE A 30 13.37 6.08 9.90
CA PHE A 30 14.17 4.90 9.61
C PHE A 30 14.93 4.42 10.85
N GLU A 31 15.56 5.35 11.59
CA GLU A 31 16.25 5.05 12.85
C GLU A 31 15.32 4.42 13.88
N LEU A 32 14.14 5.03 14.11
CA LEU A 32 13.15 4.50 15.03
C LEU A 32 12.69 3.09 14.63
N PHE A 33 12.46 2.85 13.34
CA PHE A 33 11.93 1.58 12.86
C PHE A 33 12.97 0.48 12.71
N GLN A 34 14.24 0.72 13.10
CA GLN A 34 15.26 -0.32 13.12
C GLN A 34 14.90 -1.49 14.06
N GLU A 35 14.17 -1.22 15.14
CA GLU A 35 13.73 -2.22 16.12
C GLU A 35 12.60 -3.14 15.60
N ILE A 36 11.89 -2.72 14.54
CA ILE A 36 10.77 -3.49 13.99
C ILE A 36 11.31 -4.70 13.21
N PRO A 37 10.93 -5.95 13.53
CA PRO A 37 11.38 -7.11 12.78
C PRO A 37 10.85 -7.11 11.34
N ASP A 38 11.70 -7.49 10.37
CA ASP A 38 11.34 -7.51 8.95
C ASP A 38 10.12 -8.38 8.64
N SER A 39 9.91 -9.44 9.43
CA SER A 39 8.76 -10.35 9.31
C SER A 39 7.42 -9.69 9.66
N GLN A 40 7.42 -8.59 10.43
CA GLN A 40 6.21 -7.94 10.93
C GLN A 40 5.77 -6.75 10.09
N VAL A 41 6.66 -6.20 9.25
CA VAL A 41 6.44 -4.99 8.45
C VAL A 41 5.13 -5.06 7.68
N ALA A 42 4.90 -6.12 6.92
CA ALA A 42 3.69 -6.26 6.10
C ALA A 42 2.40 -6.31 6.94
N ALA A 43 2.45 -6.88 8.15
CA ALA A 43 1.29 -6.94 9.04
C ALA A 43 1.00 -5.54 9.63
N ILE A 44 2.05 -4.86 10.11
CA ILE A 44 1.97 -3.51 10.67
C ILE A 44 1.47 -2.52 9.62
N THR A 45 2.05 -2.51 8.42
CA THR A 45 1.63 -1.63 7.31
C THR A 45 0.13 -1.79 7.05
N ARG A 46 -0.37 -3.02 6.92
CA ARG A 46 -1.80 -3.28 6.69
C ARG A 46 -2.66 -2.82 7.87
N SER A 47 -2.21 -3.02 9.10
CA SER A 47 -2.97 -2.60 10.27
C SER A 47 -3.07 -1.08 10.36
N CYS A 48 -1.96 -0.37 10.13
CA CYS A 48 -1.94 1.09 10.04
C CYS A 48 -2.87 1.60 8.95
N LEU A 49 -2.83 1.03 7.74
CA LEU A 49 -3.73 1.44 6.65
C LEU A 49 -5.21 1.24 6.96
N ARG A 50 -5.55 0.26 7.81
CA ARG A 50 -6.94 -0.01 8.21
C ARG A 50 -7.41 0.90 9.34
N LYS A 51 -6.53 1.24 10.29
CA LYS A 51 -6.91 1.91 11.55
C LYS A 51 -6.57 3.39 11.57
N CYS A 52 -5.46 3.80 10.96
CA CYS A 52 -5.03 5.18 10.95
C CYS A 52 -5.87 5.99 9.95
N LYS A 53 -6.42 7.11 10.40
CA LYS A 53 -7.14 8.06 9.53
C LYS A 53 -6.20 8.99 8.77
N TYR A 54 -4.99 9.15 9.28
CA TYR A 54 -3.96 10.04 8.76
C TYR A 54 -2.65 9.27 8.58
N PHE A 55 -1.68 9.90 7.93
CA PHE A 55 -0.34 9.35 7.78
C PHE A 55 0.20 8.88 9.14
N PRO A 56 0.57 7.59 9.29
CA PRO A 56 0.97 7.04 10.59
C PRO A 56 2.21 7.73 11.14
N ARG A 57 2.12 8.22 12.37
CA ARG A 57 3.27 8.65 13.15
C ARG A 57 3.99 7.41 13.69
N PRO A 58 5.25 7.51 14.15
CA PRO A 58 5.97 6.38 14.69
C PRO A 58 5.22 5.69 15.84
N ALA A 59 4.60 6.46 16.74
CA ALA A 59 3.80 5.92 17.82
C ALA A 59 2.63 5.04 17.31
N ASP A 60 1.95 5.46 16.24
CA ASP A 60 0.83 4.70 15.67
C ASP A 60 1.34 3.37 15.05
N VAL A 61 2.55 3.37 14.48
CA VAL A 61 3.21 2.15 13.96
C VAL A 61 3.58 1.20 15.10
N PHE A 62 4.15 1.72 16.19
CA PHE A 62 4.54 0.91 17.35
C PHE A 62 3.35 0.37 18.14
N GLU A 63 2.24 1.10 18.20
CA GLU A 63 0.98 0.59 18.75
C GLU A 63 0.52 -0.66 17.96
N GLN A 64 0.67 -0.66 16.64
CA GLN A 64 0.35 -1.83 15.83
C GLN A 64 1.33 -2.99 16.00
N LEU A 65 2.57 -2.72 16.41
CA LEU A 65 3.57 -3.74 16.74
C LEU A 65 3.21 -4.46 18.06
N SER A 66 2.74 -3.72 19.08
CA SER A 66 2.36 -4.30 20.37
C SER A 66 1.01 -5.04 20.30
N GLU A 67 0.12 -4.61 19.41
CA GLU A 67 -1.17 -5.27 19.14
C GLU A 67 -1.07 -6.50 18.23
N THR A 68 0.12 -6.85 17.73
CA THR A 68 0.37 -8.11 17.03
C THR A 68 0.91 -9.17 17.99
N PRO A 69 0.07 -9.86 18.79
CA PRO A 69 0.53 -11.05 19.48
C PRO A 69 0.82 -12.11 18.40
N GLU A 70 1.99 -12.72 18.50
CA GLU A 70 2.47 -13.90 17.78
C GLU A 70 1.66 -14.40 16.55
N ARG A 71 2.34 -14.42 15.40
CA ARG A 71 1.99 -15.10 14.14
C ARG A 71 0.85 -14.47 13.33
N TYR A 72 1.22 -13.51 12.48
CA TYR A 72 0.55 -13.36 11.19
C TYR A 72 0.74 -14.68 10.40
N ILE A 73 -0.23 -15.59 10.48
CA ILE A 73 -0.34 -16.73 9.58
C ILE A 73 -0.97 -16.16 8.30
N PRO A 74 -0.23 -16.08 7.17
CA PRO A 74 -0.85 -15.66 5.92
C PRO A 74 -2.04 -16.57 5.65
N LYS A 75 -3.24 -16.00 5.47
CA LYS A 75 -4.38 -16.74 4.94
C LYS A 75 -3.90 -17.43 3.65
N PRO A 76 -4.21 -18.71 3.42
CA PRO A 76 -3.82 -19.38 2.19
C PRO A 76 -4.28 -18.50 1.02
N GLN A 77 -3.33 -18.12 0.18
CA GLN A 77 -3.67 -17.39 -1.04
C GLN A 77 -4.57 -18.32 -1.84
N HIS A 78 -5.80 -17.88 -2.13
CA HIS A 78 -6.65 -18.59 -3.07
C HIS A 78 -5.87 -18.75 -4.37
N LYS A 79 -5.52 -19.99 -4.70
CA LYS A 79 -4.85 -20.27 -5.96
C LYS A 79 -5.93 -20.22 -7.02
N PHE A 80 -5.98 -19.11 -7.74
CA PHE A 80 -6.89 -18.98 -8.87
C PHE A 80 -6.65 -20.12 -9.85
N THR A 81 -7.72 -20.77 -10.28
CA THR A 81 -7.62 -21.72 -11.39
C THR A 81 -7.26 -20.97 -12.68
N PRO A 82 -6.71 -21.64 -13.71
CA PRO A 82 -6.45 -21.01 -15.01
C PRO A 82 -7.66 -20.24 -15.56
N ASP A 83 -8.86 -20.80 -15.39
CA ASP A 83 -10.12 -20.20 -15.85
C ASP A 83 -10.47 -18.91 -15.08
N GLU A 84 -10.25 -18.90 -13.76
CA GLU A 84 -10.45 -17.70 -12.94
C GLU A 84 -9.43 -16.61 -13.28
N ILE A 85 -8.18 -16.99 -13.57
CA ILE A 85 -7.14 -16.05 -14.03
C ILE A 85 -7.55 -15.43 -15.36
N GLU A 86 -7.99 -16.25 -16.32
CA GLU A 86 -8.41 -15.76 -17.64
C GLU A 86 -9.60 -14.82 -17.55
N LYS A 87 -10.62 -15.17 -16.75
CA LYS A 87 -11.78 -14.31 -16.50
C LYS A 87 -11.38 -12.98 -15.86
N ASN A 88 -10.52 -13.01 -14.85
CA ASN A 88 -10.06 -11.80 -14.17
C ASN A 88 -9.24 -10.89 -15.11
N ILE A 89 -8.41 -11.48 -15.98
CA ILE A 89 -7.66 -10.72 -17.01
C ILE A 89 -8.63 -10.09 -18.01
N ALA A 90 -9.67 -10.81 -18.45
CA ALA A 90 -10.66 -10.29 -19.38
C ALA A 90 -11.47 -9.14 -18.78
N GLU A 91 -11.89 -9.25 -17.51
CA GLU A 91 -12.57 -8.18 -16.78
C GLU A 91 -11.67 -6.96 -16.58
N ALA A 92 -10.39 -7.16 -16.23
CA ALA A 92 -9.43 -6.07 -16.09
C ALA A 92 -9.16 -5.33 -17.41
N LYS A 93 -9.10 -6.06 -18.53
CA LYS A 93 -9.00 -5.45 -19.87
C LYS A 93 -10.24 -4.60 -20.19
N LYS A 94 -11.43 -5.14 -19.96
CA LYS A 94 -12.70 -4.42 -20.18
C LYS A 94 -12.79 -3.14 -19.33
N LEU A 95 -12.35 -3.18 -18.08
CA LEU A 95 -12.29 -2.01 -17.21
C LEU A 95 -11.29 -0.96 -17.72
N LYS A 96 -10.12 -1.40 -18.21
CA LYS A 96 -9.13 -0.51 -18.83
C LYS A 96 -9.69 0.18 -20.08
N ASP A 97 -10.40 -0.55 -20.92
CA ASP A 97 -10.99 -0.01 -22.15
C ASP A 97 -12.11 0.99 -21.83
N ILE A 98 -12.94 0.72 -20.82
CA ILE A 98 -13.95 1.66 -20.33
C ILE A 98 -13.28 2.93 -19.78
N PHE A 99 -12.21 2.78 -19.01
CA PHE A 99 -11.47 3.91 -18.44
C PHE A 99 -10.86 4.80 -19.54
N ASN A 100 -10.20 4.20 -20.52
CA ASN A 100 -9.59 4.92 -21.63
C ASN A 100 -10.63 5.62 -22.52
N ASN A 101 -11.77 4.99 -22.79
CA ASN A 101 -12.85 5.61 -23.57
C ASN A 101 -13.52 6.77 -22.82
N LYS A 102 -13.64 6.70 -21.49
CA LYS A 102 -14.19 7.81 -20.69
C LYS A 102 -13.30 9.05 -20.67
N PHE A 103 -11.98 8.88 -20.81
CA PHE A 103 -11.02 9.99 -20.76
C PHE A 103 -10.73 10.63 -22.14
N ASN A 104 -10.95 9.91 -23.25
CA ASN A 104 -10.76 10.47 -24.60
C ASN A 104 -11.97 11.26 -25.14
N MET A 105 -13.11 11.27 -24.46
CA MET A 105 -14.28 12.07 -24.87
C MET A 105 -14.24 13.53 -24.39
N SER A 106 -13.22 13.94 -23.62
CA SER A 106 -13.05 15.31 -23.13
C SER A 106 -12.18 16.22 -24.00
N GLU A 107 -11.54 15.71 -25.06
CA GLU A 107 -10.60 16.51 -25.89
C GLU A 107 -11.15 16.93 -27.28
N THR A 108 -12.45 16.81 -27.53
CA THR A 108 -13.03 17.18 -28.84
C THR A 108 -14.24 18.11 -28.75
N VAL A 109 -14.18 19.15 -27.93
CA VAL A 109 -15.02 20.34 -28.14
C VAL A 109 -14.29 21.59 -27.67
N GLU A 110 -13.41 22.15 -28.50
CA GLU A 110 -13.20 23.60 -28.64
C GLU A 110 -12.11 23.85 -29.69
N GLY A 111 -12.53 24.36 -30.85
CA GLY A 111 -11.62 24.64 -31.97
C GLY A 111 -12.37 25.02 -33.25
N ARG A 112 -13.27 25.99 -33.16
CA ARG A 112 -13.70 26.83 -34.29
C ARG A 112 -13.85 28.26 -33.81
#